data_AF-A0A7K5Y8Y1-F1
#
_entry.id   AF-A0A7K5Y8Y1-F1
#
_cell.length_a   1.000
_cell.length_b   1.000
_cell.length_c   1.000
_cell.angle_alpha   90.00
_cell.angle_beta   90.00
_cell.angle_gamma   90.00
#
_symmetry.space_group_name_H-M   'P 1'
#
loop_
_entity.id
_entity.type
_entity.pdbx_description
1 polymer ?
#
loop_
_entity_poly.entity_id
_entity_poly.type
_entity_poly.pdbx_seq_one_letter_code
_entity_poly.pdbx_strand_id
1 'polypeptide(L)'
;YTKLGYAGNTEPQFIIPSCEFPIKLSTKVQVVSALFTLSGTVDSLIFKKIVSVRKYSFWVCWPIRHGIVEDWDLMERFMEQVIFKYLRAEPEDHYFLMTEPPLNTPENREYLAEIMFESFNIPGLYIAVQAVLALAASWTSRQVGERTLTGIVIDSGDGVTHVIPV
;
A
#
# COMPACT_ATOMS: atom_id res chain seq x y z
N TYR A 1 -3.90 2.24 -5.72
CA TYR A 1 -3.99 0.78 -5.49
C TYR A 1 -2.74 0.34 -4.76
N THR A 2 -2.91 -0.41 -3.69
CA THR A 2 -1.82 -0.94 -2.88
C THR A 2 -1.57 -2.38 -3.29
N LYS A 3 -0.32 -2.70 -3.63
CA LYS A 3 0.14 -4.06 -3.93
C LYS A 3 0.94 -4.54 -2.73
N LEU A 4 0.64 -5.73 -2.22
CA LEU A 4 1.25 -6.28 -1.01
C LEU A 4 1.40 -7.80 -1.13
N GLY A 5 2.39 -8.35 -0.43
CA GLY A 5 2.70 -9.77 -0.39
C GLY A 5 4.09 -10.03 0.18
N TYR A 6 4.44 -11.32 0.30
CA TYR A 6 5.75 -11.74 0.80
C TYR A 6 6.81 -11.78 -0.30
N ALA A 7 8.06 -11.50 0.08
CA ALA A 7 9.22 -11.62 -0.80
C ALA A 7 9.41 -13.07 -1.30
N GLY A 8 10.02 -13.22 -2.48
CA GLY A 8 10.27 -14.52 -3.12
C GLY A 8 9.13 -15.00 -4.01
N ASN A 9 7.93 -14.41 -3.92
CA ASN A 9 6.83 -14.69 -4.85
C ASN A 9 7.05 -14.00 -6.21
N THR A 10 6.48 -14.59 -7.26
CA THR A 10 6.54 -14.06 -8.63
C THR A 10 5.59 -12.87 -8.86
N GLU A 11 4.51 -12.79 -8.09
CA GLU A 11 3.47 -11.77 -8.20
C GLU A 11 3.01 -11.31 -6.81
N PRO A 12 2.46 -10.09 -6.67
CA PRO A 12 1.90 -9.63 -5.41
C PRO A 12 0.68 -10.50 -5.03
N GLN A 13 0.57 -10.84 -3.75
CA GLN A 13 -0.51 -11.70 -3.26
C GLN A 13 -1.85 -10.97 -3.24
N PHE A 14 -1.84 -9.67 -2.91
CA PHE A 14 -3.05 -8.87 -2.86
C PHE A 14 -2.85 -7.55 -3.59
N ILE A 15 -3.90 -7.14 -4.29
CA ILE A 15 -4.01 -5.83 -4.95
C ILE A 15 -5.35 -5.24 -4.51
N ILE A 16 -5.29 -4.24 -3.63
CA ILE A 16 -6.47 -3.63 -3.01
C ILE A 16 -6.52 -2.12 -3.31
N PRO A 17 -7.70 -1.49 -3.34
CA PRO A 17 -7.77 -0.04 -3.40
C PRO A 17 -7.17 0.56 -2.12
N SER A 18 -6.38 1.62 -2.26
CA SER A 18 -5.69 2.32 -1.16
C SER A 18 -6.64 3.25 -0.41
N CYS A 19 -7.80 2.74 0.02
CA CYS A 19 -8.83 3.53 0.70
C CYS A 19 -9.27 2.90 2.01
N GLU A 20 -9.69 3.75 2.92
CA GLU A 20 -10.33 3.35 4.18
C GLU A 20 -11.78 3.81 4.24
N PHE A 21 -12.58 3.05 5.00
CA PHE A 21 -13.97 3.38 5.28
C PHE A 21 -14.09 3.89 6.72
N PRO A 22 -14.43 5.16 6.95
CA PRO A 22 -14.55 5.69 8.30
C PRO A 22 -15.66 4.95 9.06
N ILE A 23 -15.29 4.35 10.19
CA ILE A 23 -16.19 3.56 11.06
C ILE A 23 -17.25 4.45 11.77
N LYS A 24 -17.09 5.78 11.75
CA LYS A 24 -18.02 6.71 12.41
C LYS A 24 -19.28 6.96 11.59
N LEU A 25 -20.20 6.00 11.56
CA LEU A 25 -21.63 6.27 11.34
C LEU A 25 -22.53 5.13 11.84
N SER A 26 -22.88 5.19 13.13
CA SER A 26 -24.04 4.55 13.76
C SER A 26 -24.05 3.01 13.83
N THR A 27 -24.75 2.50 14.84
CA THR A 27 -24.88 1.13 15.37
C THR A 27 -25.31 0.04 14.38
N LYS A 28 -25.33 0.31 13.06
CA LYS A 28 -25.66 -0.63 11.98
C LYS A 28 -24.45 -1.07 11.14
N VAL A 29 -23.24 -0.56 11.44
CA VAL A 29 -21.99 -0.83 10.69
C VAL A 29 -21.39 -2.22 10.96
N GLN A 30 -21.81 -2.91 12.03
CA GLN A 30 -21.38 -4.29 12.29
C GLN A 30 -21.76 -5.25 11.15
N VAL A 31 -22.85 -4.97 10.42
CA VAL A 31 -23.29 -5.82 9.29
C VAL A 31 -22.35 -5.72 8.09
N VAL A 32 -21.76 -4.53 7.85
CA VAL A 32 -20.87 -4.32 6.69
C VAL A 32 -19.46 -4.83 7.01
N SER A 33 -18.95 -4.57 8.22
CA SER A 33 -17.69 -5.17 8.69
C SER A 33 -17.77 -6.71 8.64
N ALA A 34 -18.89 -7.31 9.08
CA ALA A 34 -19.10 -8.76 8.97
C ALA A 34 -19.18 -9.28 7.52
N LEU A 35 -19.77 -8.51 6.60
CA LEU A 35 -19.79 -8.84 5.17
C LEU A 35 -18.37 -8.81 4.55
N PHE A 36 -17.51 -7.91 5.00
CA PHE A 36 -16.09 -7.87 4.61
C PHE A 36 -15.29 -9.07 5.14
N THR A 37 -15.67 -9.64 6.30
CA THR A 37 -14.97 -10.79 6.90
C THR A 37 -15.35 -12.13 6.27
N LEU A 38 -16.52 -12.22 5.63
CA LEU A 38 -17.12 -13.49 5.19
C LEU A 38 -16.82 -13.91 3.75
N SER A 39 -16.36 -13.03 2.86
CA SER A 39 -16.09 -13.42 1.46
C SER A 39 -14.66 -13.07 1.04
N GLY A 40 -13.73 -13.99 1.30
CA GLY A 40 -12.31 -13.90 0.95
C GLY A 40 -11.97 -13.86 -0.56
N THR A 41 -12.89 -13.42 -1.42
CA THR A 41 -12.69 -13.37 -2.88
C THR A 41 -13.37 -12.19 -3.58
N VAL A 42 -13.82 -11.14 -2.86
CA VAL A 42 -14.66 -10.13 -3.51
C VAL A 42 -14.46 -8.66 -3.11
N ASP A 43 -13.22 -8.22 -2.85
CA ASP A 43 -12.96 -6.80 -2.55
C ASP A 43 -13.24 -5.87 -3.75
N SER A 44 -13.04 -6.32 -4.99
CA SER A 44 -13.30 -5.53 -6.20
C SER A 44 -14.79 -5.27 -6.47
N LEU A 45 -15.67 -6.27 -6.30
CA LEU A 45 -17.11 -6.09 -6.54
C LEU A 45 -17.79 -5.38 -5.37
N ILE A 46 -17.32 -5.53 -4.13
CA ILE A 46 -17.81 -4.76 -2.99
C ILE A 46 -17.46 -3.29 -3.18
N PHE A 47 -16.23 -2.96 -3.58
CA PHE A 47 -15.85 -1.58 -3.95
C PHE A 47 -16.73 -1.02 -5.08
N LYS A 48 -16.90 -1.76 -6.19
CA LYS A 48 -17.81 -1.35 -7.28
C LYS A 48 -19.26 -1.18 -6.83
N LYS A 49 -19.77 -2.07 -5.96
CA LYS A 49 -21.13 -1.98 -5.41
C LYS A 49 -21.28 -0.78 -4.48
N ILE A 50 -20.30 -0.48 -3.63
CA ILE A 50 -20.37 0.65 -2.70
C ILE A 50 -20.28 1.98 -3.47
N VAL A 51 -19.39 2.09 -4.47
CA VAL A 51 -19.32 3.29 -5.35
C VAL A 51 -20.60 3.47 -6.16
N SER A 52 -21.22 2.38 -6.62
CA SER A 52 -22.47 2.42 -7.40
C SER A 52 -23.70 2.70 -6.52
N VAL A 53 -23.72 2.19 -5.28
CA VAL A 53 -24.81 2.38 -4.32
C VAL A 53 -24.56 3.68 -3.55
N ARG A 54 -24.88 4.83 -4.18
CA ARG A 54 -25.03 6.16 -3.55
C ARG A 54 -26.06 6.24 -2.40
N LYS A 55 -26.54 5.09 -1.90
CA LYS A 55 -27.70 4.99 -1.01
C LYS A 55 -27.33 5.05 0.47
N TYR A 56 -26.05 4.90 0.79
CA TYR A 56 -25.50 5.13 2.12
C TYR A 56 -24.33 6.11 1.99
N SER A 57 -24.34 7.19 2.76
CA SER A 57 -23.29 8.21 2.77
C SER A 57 -22.02 7.69 3.46
N PHE A 58 -21.45 6.60 2.96
CA PHE A 58 -20.12 6.17 3.33
C PHE A 58 -19.14 7.05 2.55
N TRP A 59 -18.47 7.96 3.25
CA TRP A 59 -17.42 8.78 2.68
C TRP A 59 -16.18 7.90 2.54
N VAL A 60 -15.80 7.53 1.32
CA VAL A 60 -14.53 6.82 1.07
C VAL A 60 -13.39 7.81 1.23
N CYS A 61 -12.47 7.54 2.16
CA CYS A 61 -11.32 8.39 2.41
C CYS A 61 -10.05 7.75 1.85
N TRP A 62 -9.21 8.58 1.21
CA TRP A 62 -7.94 8.17 0.62
C TRP A 62 -6.82 8.82 1.44
N PRO A 63 -5.97 8.05 2.13
CA PRO A 63 -4.86 8.62 2.92
C PRO A 63 -3.76 9.21 2.03
N ILE A 64 -3.69 8.77 0.76
CA ILE A 64 -2.66 9.19 -0.21
C ILE A 64 -3.31 10.02 -1.32
N ARG A 65 -2.75 11.19 -1.60
CA ARG A 65 -3.07 11.99 -2.78
C ARG A 65 -1.81 12.37 -3.53
N HIS A 66 -1.84 12.27 -4.86
CA HIS A 66 -0.69 12.57 -5.72
C HIS A 66 0.61 11.87 -5.28
N GLY A 67 0.50 10.65 -4.71
CA GLY A 67 1.63 9.85 -4.25
C GLY A 67 2.16 10.23 -2.86
N ILE A 68 1.67 11.28 -2.22
CA ILE A 68 2.07 11.73 -0.89
C ILE A 68 0.99 11.38 0.13
N VAL A 69 1.38 10.98 1.33
CA VAL A 69 0.47 10.75 2.46
C VAL A 69 0.01 12.10 3.01
N GLU A 70 -1.29 12.36 3.00
CA GLU A 70 -1.88 13.58 3.56
C GLU A 70 -2.45 13.36 4.97
N ASP A 71 -2.99 12.17 5.24
CA ASP A 71 -3.64 11.82 6.51
C ASP A 71 -2.97 10.58 7.11
N TRP A 72 -2.12 10.81 8.10
CA TRP A 72 -1.34 9.77 8.78
C TRP A 72 -2.20 8.88 9.69
N ASP A 73 -3.24 9.41 10.32
CA ASP A 73 -4.16 8.62 11.15
C ASP A 73 -4.92 7.59 10.31
N LEU A 74 -5.35 7.99 9.11
CA LEU A 74 -5.96 7.06 8.16
C LEU A 74 -4.93 6.08 7.59
N MET A 75 -3.71 6.53 7.34
CA MET A 75 -2.64 5.69 6.81
C MET A 75 -2.24 4.59 7.81
N GLU A 76 -2.12 4.90 9.10
CA GLU A 76 -1.81 3.93 10.15
C GLU A 76 -2.89 2.86 10.28
N ARG A 77 -4.18 3.26 10.29
CA ARG A 77 -5.30 2.31 10.26
C ARG A 77 -5.31 1.43 9.03
N PHE A 78 -4.97 2.01 7.87
CA PHE A 78 -4.84 1.25 6.64
C PHE A 78 -3.71 0.21 6.75
N MET A 79 -2.56 0.56 7.33
CA MET A 79 -1.46 -0.37 7.58
C MET A 79 -1.87 -1.48 8.55
N GLU A 80 -2.57 -1.16 9.64
CA GLU A 80 -3.09 -2.14 10.60
C GLU A 80 -3.98 -3.17 9.88
N GLN A 81 -4.90 -2.69 9.03
CA GLN A 81 -5.74 -3.56 8.23
C GLN A 81 -4.91 -4.42 7.26
N VAL A 82 -3.92 -3.84 6.58
CA VAL A 82 -3.04 -4.57 5.65
C VAL A 82 -2.26 -5.69 6.35
N ILE A 83 -1.63 -5.39 7.49
CA ILE A 83 -0.75 -6.31 8.21
C ILE A 83 -1.56 -7.45 8.84
N PHE A 84 -2.58 -7.12 9.64
CA PHE A 84 -3.28 -8.13 10.43
C PHE A 84 -4.39 -8.85 9.65
N LYS A 85 -5.11 -8.16 8.76
CA LYS A 85 -6.25 -8.77 8.05
C LYS A 85 -5.85 -9.48 6.76
N TYR A 86 -5.05 -8.81 5.93
CA TYR A 86 -4.69 -9.32 4.60
C TYR A 86 -3.45 -10.22 4.66
N LEU A 87 -2.31 -9.69 5.13
CA LEU A 87 -1.07 -10.46 5.22
C LEU A 87 -1.12 -11.52 6.32
N ARG A 88 -1.88 -11.24 7.39
CA ARG A 88 -1.98 -12.08 8.60
C ARG A 88 -0.60 -12.39 9.18
N ALA A 89 0.26 -11.38 9.17
CA ALA A 89 1.62 -11.47 9.68
C ALA A 89 1.69 -10.90 11.10
N GLU A 90 2.55 -11.48 11.92
CA GLU A 90 3.01 -10.84 13.15
C GLU A 90 4.15 -9.89 12.78
N PRO A 91 3.98 -8.56 12.95
CA PRO A 91 4.96 -7.58 12.47
C PRO A 91 6.32 -7.71 13.17
N GLU A 92 6.35 -8.18 14.41
CA GLU A 92 7.56 -8.37 15.23
C GLU A 92 8.51 -9.44 14.67
N ASP A 93 7.99 -10.38 13.88
CA ASP A 93 8.76 -11.49 13.31
C ASP A 93 9.26 -11.21 11.87
N HIS A 94 8.90 -10.08 11.28
CA HIS A 94 9.10 -9.83 9.84
C HIS A 94 9.78 -8.50 9.55
N TYR A 95 10.72 -8.52 8.61
CA TYR A 95 11.27 -7.30 8.03
C TYR A 95 10.32 -6.73 6.96
N PHE A 96 10.11 -5.42 6.98
CA PHE A 96 9.23 -4.74 6.03
C PHE A 96 10.03 -3.99 4.97
N LEU A 97 9.63 -4.17 3.71
CA LEU A 97 10.06 -3.33 2.59
C LEU A 97 8.86 -2.49 2.14
N MET A 98 9.02 -1.17 2.20
CA MET A 98 8.00 -0.21 1.79
C MET A 98 8.51 0.65 0.66
N THR A 99 7.60 1.24 -0.11
CA THR A 99 7.95 2.06 -1.27
C THR A 99 7.47 3.48 -1.11
N GLU A 100 8.27 4.44 -1.56
CA GLU A 100 7.93 5.86 -1.57
C GLU A 100 8.16 6.48 -2.96
N PRO A 101 7.48 7.59 -3.29
CA PRO A 101 7.76 8.34 -4.52
C PRO A 101 9.15 9.01 -4.45
N PRO A 102 9.75 9.35 -5.60
CA PRO A 102 11.10 9.95 -5.66
C PRO A 102 11.22 11.31 -4.95
N LEU A 103 10.12 12.05 -4.84
CA LEU A 103 10.08 13.40 -4.27
C LEU A 103 9.40 13.41 -2.89
N ASN A 104 9.49 12.31 -2.14
CA ASN A 104 9.01 12.27 -0.77
C ASN A 104 9.92 13.12 0.15
N THR A 105 9.33 13.87 1.08
CA THR A 105 10.09 14.66 2.04
C THR A 105 10.71 13.75 3.11
N PRO A 106 11.87 14.10 3.67
CA PRO A 106 12.51 13.29 4.71
C PRO A 106 11.61 13.16 5.96
N GLU A 107 10.81 14.19 6.28
CA GLU A 107 9.90 14.17 7.42
C GLU A 107 8.83 13.09 7.25
N ASN A 108 8.26 12.93 6.05
CA ASN A 108 7.29 11.86 5.78
C ASN A 108 7.93 10.48 5.90
N ARG A 109 9.22 10.36 5.52
CA ARG A 109 9.96 9.11 5.67
C ARG A 109 10.19 8.78 7.14
N GLU A 110 10.47 9.78 7.97
CA GLU A 110 10.61 9.66 9.42
C GLU A 110 9.29 9.26 10.08
N TYR A 111 8.18 9.92 9.75
CA TYR A 111 6.84 9.54 10.26
C TYR A 111 6.45 8.11 9.91
N LEU A 112 6.74 7.68 8.67
CA LEU A 112 6.51 6.29 8.27
C LEU A 112 7.32 5.32 9.13
N ALA A 113 8.59 5.64 9.39
CA ALA A 113 9.46 4.81 10.21
C ALA A 113 9.01 4.79 11.68
N GLU A 114 8.62 5.94 12.24
CA GLU A 114 8.08 6.09 13.59
C GLU A 114 6.87 5.17 13.80
N ILE A 115 5.86 5.24 12.93
CA ILE A 115 4.67 4.38 13.01
C ILE A 115 5.07 2.90 12.94
N MET A 116 5.95 2.53 12.01
CA MET A 116 6.32 1.12 11.82
C MET A 116 7.13 0.55 12.99
N PHE A 117 8.03 1.32 13.59
CA PHE A 117 8.82 0.85 14.73
C PHE A 117 8.08 0.99 16.07
N GLU A 118 7.39 2.10 16.31
CA GLU A 118 6.76 2.38 17.60
C GLU A 118 5.39 1.71 17.74
N SER A 119 4.54 1.78 16.71
CA SER A 119 3.19 1.18 16.75
C SER A 119 3.21 -0.31 16.43
N PHE A 120 4.00 -0.73 15.44
CA PHE A 120 4.02 -2.13 14.96
C PHE A 120 5.21 -2.96 15.44
N ASN A 121 6.18 -2.36 16.14
CA ASN A 121 7.32 -3.04 16.76
C ASN A 121 8.10 -3.96 15.78
N ILE A 122 8.31 -3.49 14.55
CA ILE A 122 9.01 -4.29 13.55
C ILE A 122 10.52 -4.42 13.85
N PRO A 123 11.14 -5.58 13.54
CA PRO A 123 12.58 -5.80 13.74
C PRO A 123 13.45 -5.01 12.75
N GLY A 124 12.89 -4.57 11.62
CA GLY A 124 13.59 -3.71 10.68
C GLY A 124 12.78 -3.29 9.47
N LEU A 125 13.13 -2.12 8.95
CA LEU A 125 12.44 -1.43 7.87
C LEU A 125 13.41 -1.06 6.75
N TYR A 126 13.01 -1.27 5.51
CA TYR A 126 13.69 -0.71 4.35
C TYR A 126 12.69 0.09 3.49
N ILE A 127 13.00 1.36 3.24
CA ILE A 127 12.18 2.24 2.41
C ILE A 127 12.91 2.44 1.08
N ALA A 128 12.26 2.03 0.00
CA ALA A 128 12.84 2.02 -1.33
C ALA A 128 12.11 2.98 -2.27
N VAL A 129 12.85 3.65 -3.13
CA VAL A 129 12.26 4.48 -4.20
C VAL A 129 11.71 3.57 -5.29
N GLN A 130 10.47 3.82 -5.70
CA GLN A 130 9.73 3.01 -6.70
C GLN A 130 10.52 2.80 -8.00
N ALA A 131 11.18 3.84 -8.50
CA ALA A 131 11.96 3.76 -9.74
C ALA A 131 13.13 2.78 -9.66
N VAL A 132 13.85 2.77 -8.54
CA VAL A 132 14.99 1.87 -8.35
C VAL A 132 14.53 0.41 -8.34
N LEU A 133 13.39 0.14 -7.68
CA LEU A 133 12.79 -1.19 -7.68
C LEU A 133 12.30 -1.62 -9.07
N ALA A 134 11.70 -0.70 -9.83
CA ALA A 134 11.27 -0.96 -11.20
C ALA A 134 12.46 -1.31 -12.11
N LEU A 135 13.59 -0.63 -11.92
CA LEU A 135 14.82 -0.91 -12.65
C LEU A 135 15.39 -2.28 -12.25
N ALA A 136 15.44 -2.59 -10.96
CA ALA A 136 15.86 -3.90 -10.47
C ALA A 136 14.98 -5.04 -10.99
N ALA A 137 13.66 -4.83 -11.12
CA ALA A 137 12.75 -5.80 -11.70
C ALA A 137 13.12 -6.16 -13.16
N SER A 138 13.68 -5.21 -13.93
CA SER A 138 14.13 -5.45 -15.31
C SER A 138 15.27 -6.47 -15.42
N TRP A 139 16.02 -6.73 -14.34
CA TRP A 139 17.11 -7.71 -14.30
C TRP A 139 16.66 -9.15 -14.53
N THR A 140 15.38 -9.43 -14.29
CA THR A 140 14.78 -10.74 -14.55
C THR A 140 14.78 -11.08 -16.05
N SER A 141 14.68 -10.06 -16.92
CA SER A 141 14.69 -10.23 -18.37
C SER A 141 16.08 -10.07 -19.00
N ARG A 142 17.04 -9.48 -18.28
CA ARG A 142 18.39 -9.19 -18.81
C ARG A 142 19.38 -10.31 -18.50
N GLN A 143 20.38 -10.46 -19.38
CA GLN A 143 21.51 -11.35 -19.12
C GLN A 143 22.28 -10.89 -17.89
N VAL A 144 22.90 -11.82 -17.16
CA VAL A 144 23.58 -11.53 -15.88
C VAL A 144 24.65 -10.44 -16.02
N GLY A 145 25.32 -10.35 -17.18
CA GLY A 145 26.33 -9.31 -17.46
C GLY A 145 25.77 -7.93 -17.82
N GLU A 146 24.46 -7.80 -18.06
CA GLU A 146 23.79 -6.56 -18.48
C GLU A 146 22.90 -5.97 -17.37
N ARG A 147 22.97 -6.54 -16.16
CA ARG A 147 22.27 -6.05 -14.99
C ARG A 147 22.94 -4.77 -14.50
N THR A 148 22.30 -3.64 -14.78
CA THR A 148 22.77 -2.31 -14.34
C THR A 148 21.70 -1.70 -13.43
N LEU A 149 22.12 -0.87 -12.47
CA LEU A 149 21.19 0.04 -11.76
C LEU A 149 21.10 1.42 -12.43
N THR A 150 21.77 1.61 -13.57
CA THR A 150 21.76 2.86 -14.32
C THR A 150 20.74 2.78 -15.46
N GLY A 151 19.86 3.77 -15.57
CA GLY A 151 18.83 3.83 -16.60
C GLY A 151 17.82 4.96 -16.41
N ILE A 152 16.83 5.05 -17.31
CA ILE A 152 15.70 5.97 -17.16
C ILE A 152 14.45 5.13 -16.92
N VAL A 153 13.74 5.44 -15.84
CA VAL A 153 12.47 4.82 -15.48
C VAL A 153 11.34 5.79 -15.80
N ILE A 154 10.36 5.30 -16.56
CA ILE A 154 9.10 6.01 -16.79
C ILE A 154 8.03 5.28 -15.98
N ASP A 155 7.58 5.90 -14.91
CA ASP A 155 6.53 5.35 -14.04
C ASP A 155 5.25 6.16 -14.22
N SER A 156 4.16 5.50 -14.59
CA SER A 156 2.85 6.14 -14.81
C SER A 156 1.82 5.42 -13.97
N GLY A 157 1.43 6.07 -12.87
CA GLY A 157 0.43 5.59 -11.93
C GLY A 157 -0.89 6.36 -12.05
N ASP A 158 -1.81 6.04 -11.14
CA ASP A 158 -3.16 6.61 -11.09
C ASP A 158 -3.18 8.14 -10.84
N GLY A 159 -2.25 8.64 -10.02
CA GLY A 159 -2.23 10.06 -9.64
C GLY A 159 -1.10 10.88 -10.25
N VAL A 160 0.01 10.25 -10.63
CA VAL A 160 1.25 10.94 -11.05
C VAL A 160 2.00 10.10 -12.09
N THR A 161 2.66 10.78 -13.02
CA THR A 161 3.66 10.19 -13.92
C THR A 161 5.02 10.82 -13.66
N HIS A 162 6.05 10.00 -13.49
CA HIS A 162 7.42 10.42 -13.25
C HIS A 162 8.35 9.86 -14.33
N VAL A 163 9.35 10.67 -14.72
CA VAL A 163 10.49 10.24 -15.53
C VAL A 163 11.75 10.44 -14.70
N ILE A 164 12.36 9.35 -14.27
CA ILE A 164 13.39 9.35 -13.25
C ILE A 164 14.67 8.74 -13.84
N PRO A 165 15.72 9.53 -14.07
CA PRO A 165 17.05 8.99 -14.33
C PRO A 165 17.61 8.43 -13.00
N VAL A 166 18.03 7.17 -13.02
CA VAL A 166 18.63 6.44 -11.90
C VAL A 166 20.11 6.18 -12.21
#